data_AF-A0AA38ST51-F1
#
_entry.id   AF-A0AA38ST51-F1
#
_cell.length_a   1.000
_cell.length_b   1.000
_cell.length_c   1.000
_cell.angle_alpha   90.00
_cell.angle_beta   90.00
_cell.angle_gamma   90.00
#
_symmetry.space_group_name_H-M   'P 1'
#
loop_
_entity.id
_entity.type
_entity.pdbx_description
1 polymer ?
#
loop_
_entity_poly.entity_id
_entity_poly.type
_entity_poly.pdbx_seq_one_letter_code
_entity_poly.pdbx_strand_id
1 'polypeptide(L)'
;MLSVLRVHLPSDIPIVGCELSPYVLIRHPDKTVSTDDVPESLPIEGHFLRYKWYRIQSDKKVAICSVHPSEQATLQCLGCVKAKIPVAKSYHCTPKCFSDAWQHHRILHERAASAVNENGNEEEDIYGRFNNGTSGVNNTSLSNLQALPGLANGTAPLYPAAFTQRNGGETWFEVGRSKTYTPTADDIGHVLKFECVVVDLETKSPVGHPNTILTSRVIPAPSPSPRRLISVTNVDVAGNLDLEGRLSSAGTFTVLSYNILCDSYATSDLYGYCPSWALSWPYRRQNLLREIVGYLADIVCLQEVQSDHFEEFFAPELDKHGYQALFKRKTAEVFNGSIQTIDGCATFFRRDRFSHVKKYEVEFNKAAQSLTDALVPNAQKKTALNRLVKDNVALIVVLEAKFNNQGVDNLGKRQLVCVANTHVNVQHDLKDVKLWQVHTLLKGLEKIAASADIPMLVCGDFNSVPGSAPHALLAIGKVDPMHPELAVDPLGILRPASKLTHTLPLVSAYSSFARIGGGLGYEQQKRRVDPNTNEPLFTNCTRDFIGTLDYIFYSADSLSVESLLELVDEDSLRKDTALPSPEWSSDHIALLAEFRCKPRARR
;
A
#
# COMPACT_ATOMS: atom_id res chain seq x y z
N MET A 1 -0.66 42.98 -14.42
CA MET A 1 0.51 42.15 -14.79
C MET A 1 0.49 40.86 -14.00
N LEU A 2 0.72 39.74 -14.69
CA LEU A 2 0.86 38.42 -14.07
C LEU A 2 2.00 38.43 -13.05
N SER A 3 1.78 37.90 -11.84
CA SER A 3 2.83 37.80 -10.81
C SER A 3 2.67 36.55 -9.97
N VAL A 4 3.78 35.97 -9.53
CA VAL A 4 3.80 34.84 -8.59
C VAL A 4 3.78 35.41 -7.17
N LEU A 5 2.77 35.02 -6.38
CA LEU A 5 2.59 35.47 -5.00
C LEU A 5 3.28 34.56 -4.00
N ARG A 6 3.24 33.24 -4.24
CA ARG A 6 3.79 32.24 -3.33
C ARG A 6 4.09 30.96 -4.08
N VAL A 7 5.20 30.32 -3.72
CA VAL A 7 5.48 28.93 -4.06
C VAL A 7 5.59 28.12 -2.76
N HIS A 8 5.07 26.89 -2.76
CA HIS A 8 5.14 26.00 -1.62
C HIS A 8 5.15 24.53 -2.08
N LEU A 9 5.80 23.67 -1.30
CA LEU A 9 5.80 22.23 -1.52
C LEU A 9 4.92 21.54 -0.47
N PRO A 10 4.04 20.61 -0.85
CA PRO A 10 3.22 19.85 0.11
C PRO A 10 4.05 19.07 1.14
N SER A 11 5.23 18.60 0.71
CA SER A 11 6.25 18.02 1.58
C SER A 11 7.61 18.58 1.20
N ASP A 12 8.41 18.92 2.21
CA ASP A 12 9.76 19.38 2.06
C ASP A 12 10.77 18.24 1.91
N ILE A 13 10.40 16.97 2.20
CA ILE A 13 11.29 15.80 2.12
C ILE A 13 11.05 15.06 0.80
N PRO A 14 11.97 15.18 -0.19
CA PRO A 14 11.83 14.51 -1.46
C PRO A 14 12.27 13.06 -1.38
N ILE A 15 11.54 12.18 -2.07
CA ILE A 15 11.75 10.73 -2.05
C ILE A 15 11.97 10.27 -3.47
N VAL A 16 12.97 9.41 -3.68
CA VAL A 16 13.25 8.86 -5.01
C VAL A 16 12.02 8.15 -5.57
N GLY A 17 11.64 8.51 -6.80
CA GLY A 17 10.47 7.96 -7.49
C GLY A 17 9.13 8.59 -7.11
N CYS A 18 9.08 9.50 -6.14
CA CYS A 18 7.87 10.22 -5.76
C CYS A 18 7.86 11.62 -6.36
N GLU A 19 6.86 11.90 -7.21
CA GLU A 19 6.73 13.20 -7.86
C GLU A 19 6.52 14.33 -6.84
N LEU A 20 7.32 15.39 -6.98
CA LEU A 20 7.15 16.66 -6.30
C LEU A 20 6.29 17.58 -7.16
N SER A 21 5.19 18.07 -6.57
CA SER A 21 4.24 18.94 -7.26
C SER A 21 4.09 20.26 -6.50
N PRO A 22 4.88 21.30 -6.83
CA PRO A 22 4.81 22.60 -6.20
C PRO A 22 3.46 23.28 -6.41
N TYR A 23 2.93 23.83 -5.32
CA TYR A 23 1.81 24.76 -5.35
C TYR A 23 2.32 26.16 -5.70
N VAL A 24 1.80 26.73 -6.78
CA VAL A 24 2.17 28.06 -7.28
C VAL A 24 0.93 28.93 -7.25
N LEU A 25 0.90 29.92 -6.37
CA LEU A 25 -0.18 30.90 -6.27
C LEU A 25 0.17 32.12 -7.12
N ILE A 26 -0.66 32.43 -8.10
CA ILE A 26 -0.46 33.56 -9.02
C ILE A 26 -1.55 34.61 -8.87
N ARG A 27 -1.21 35.85 -9.21
CA ARG A 27 -2.15 36.96 -9.38
C ARG A 27 -2.22 37.33 -10.85
N HIS A 28 -3.43 37.29 -11.38
CA HIS A 28 -3.75 37.71 -12.74
C HIS A 28 -3.74 39.25 -12.87
N PRO A 29 -3.66 39.78 -14.10
CA PRO A 29 -3.73 41.22 -14.35
C PRO A 29 -4.99 41.91 -13.80
N ASP A 30 -6.12 41.20 -13.78
CA ASP A 30 -7.40 41.64 -13.22
C ASP A 30 -7.47 41.57 -11.68
N LYS A 31 -6.34 41.24 -11.04
CA LYS A 31 -6.16 41.03 -9.58
C LYS A 31 -6.81 39.78 -9.01
N THR A 32 -7.42 38.92 -9.82
CA THR A 32 -7.86 37.60 -9.36
C THR A 32 -6.65 36.73 -9.00
N VAL A 33 -6.86 35.79 -8.08
CA VAL A 33 -5.81 34.89 -7.60
C VAL A 33 -6.21 33.47 -7.99
N SER A 34 -5.29 32.76 -8.63
CA SER A 34 -5.49 31.37 -9.04
C SER A 34 -4.23 30.54 -8.79
N THR A 35 -4.37 29.23 -8.93
CA THR A 35 -3.32 28.21 -8.91
C THR A 35 -3.08 27.58 -10.27
N ASP A 36 -3.89 27.98 -11.25
CA ASP A 36 -3.83 27.47 -12.61
C ASP A 36 -2.47 27.76 -13.23
N ASP A 37 -1.96 26.79 -13.96
CA ASP A 37 -0.71 26.96 -14.70
C ASP A 37 -0.93 27.92 -15.88
N VAL A 38 0.09 28.69 -16.22
CA VAL A 38 0.09 29.59 -17.38
C VAL A 38 1.24 29.16 -18.28
N PRO A 39 1.04 28.15 -19.14
CA PRO A 39 2.09 27.62 -19.99
C PRO A 39 2.42 28.58 -21.14
N GLU A 40 3.59 28.41 -21.76
CA GLU A 40 4.00 29.20 -22.93
C GLU A 40 3.02 29.11 -24.11
N SER A 41 2.31 27.97 -24.22
CA SER A 41 1.28 27.75 -25.25
C SER A 41 -0.01 28.54 -25.02
N LEU A 42 -0.25 29.01 -23.79
CA LEU A 42 -1.46 29.77 -23.43
C LEU A 42 -1.09 30.95 -22.50
N PRO A 43 -0.36 31.96 -23.03
CA PRO A 43 0.12 33.08 -22.24
C PRO A 43 -1.02 34.05 -21.88
N ILE A 44 -0.91 34.70 -20.73
CA ILE A 44 -1.84 35.74 -20.26
C ILE A 44 -1.19 37.10 -20.45
N GLU A 45 -1.80 37.95 -21.27
CA GLU A 45 -1.25 39.27 -21.64
C GLU A 45 0.22 39.18 -22.09
N GLY A 46 0.57 38.17 -22.89
CA GLY A 46 1.94 37.95 -23.35
C GLY A 46 2.91 37.43 -22.29
N HIS A 47 2.43 36.99 -21.13
CA HIS A 47 3.27 36.45 -20.05
C HIS A 47 2.93 34.99 -19.77
N PHE A 48 3.94 34.20 -19.42
CA PHE A 48 3.79 32.80 -19.03
C PHE A 48 4.71 32.43 -17.86
N LEU A 49 4.48 31.28 -17.23
CA LEU A 49 5.30 30.75 -16.15
C LEU A 49 6.37 29.82 -16.70
N ARG A 50 7.61 29.99 -16.22
CA ARG A 50 8.72 29.08 -16.50
C ARG A 50 9.19 28.46 -15.20
N TYR A 51 9.45 27.16 -15.27
CA TYR A 51 9.86 26.34 -14.13
C TYR A 51 11.27 25.80 -14.34
N LYS A 52 12.03 25.71 -13.25
CA LYS A 52 13.31 25.03 -13.22
C LYS A 52 13.51 24.31 -11.90
N TRP A 53 14.13 23.14 -12.01
CA TRP A 53 14.60 22.37 -10.89
C TRP A 53 16.11 22.30 -10.92
N TYR A 54 16.74 22.48 -9.77
CA TYR A 54 18.17 22.38 -9.62
C TYR A 54 18.55 21.42 -8.50
N ARG A 55 19.65 20.69 -8.68
CA ARG A 55 20.31 19.90 -7.64
C ARG A 55 21.57 20.62 -7.18
N ILE A 56 21.78 20.72 -5.87
CA ILE A 56 23.05 21.24 -5.34
C ILE A 56 24.18 20.23 -5.56
N GLN A 57 25.32 20.70 -6.06
CA GLN A 57 26.59 19.98 -6.05
C GLN A 57 27.26 20.24 -4.71
N SER A 58 27.04 19.36 -3.73
CA SER A 58 27.81 19.42 -2.49
C SER A 58 29.12 18.65 -2.65
N ASP A 59 30.25 19.34 -2.69
CA ASP A 59 31.59 18.73 -2.55
C ASP A 59 31.84 18.16 -1.13
N LYS A 60 30.84 18.20 -0.25
CA LYS A 60 30.87 17.55 1.05
C LYS A 60 29.99 16.32 0.98
N LYS A 61 30.58 15.13 1.15
CA LYS A 61 29.90 13.93 1.64
C LYS A 61 29.35 14.25 3.03
N VAL A 62 28.23 14.99 3.09
CA VAL A 62 27.57 15.32 4.33
C VAL A 62 26.93 14.02 4.81
N ALA A 63 27.53 13.41 5.83
CA ALA A 63 26.93 12.29 6.52
C ALA A 63 25.53 12.72 7.02
N ILE A 64 24.53 11.86 6.83
CA ILE A 64 23.13 12.14 7.19
C ILE A 64 22.80 11.33 8.44
N CYS A 65 22.02 11.91 9.35
CA CYS A 65 21.57 11.20 10.52
C CYS A 65 20.68 10.01 10.14
N SER A 66 20.98 8.84 10.68
CA SER A 66 20.24 7.60 10.42
C SER A 66 18.82 7.61 11.02
N VAL A 67 18.58 8.47 12.00
CA VAL A 67 17.30 8.62 12.72
C VAL A 67 16.49 9.79 12.17
N HIS A 68 17.18 10.86 11.74
CA HIS A 68 16.59 12.08 11.23
C HIS A 68 17.17 12.37 9.84
N PRO A 69 16.64 11.76 8.76
CA PRO A 69 17.22 11.85 7.43
C PRO A 69 17.29 13.27 6.82
N SER A 70 16.55 14.22 7.41
CA SER A 70 16.61 15.65 7.09
C SER A 70 17.81 16.37 7.71
N GLU A 71 18.43 15.79 8.74
CA GLU A 71 19.47 16.42 9.54
C GLU A 71 20.87 15.95 9.14
N GLN A 72 21.81 16.90 9.07
CA GLN A 72 23.22 16.58 8.93
C GLN A 72 23.72 15.84 10.18
N ALA A 73 24.39 14.72 9.96
CA ALA A 73 25.09 14.02 11.03
C ALA A 73 26.29 14.85 11.51
N THR A 74 26.36 15.00 12.81
CA THR A 74 27.50 15.60 13.51
C THR A 74 28.29 14.55 14.29
N LEU A 75 27.74 13.34 14.42
CA LEU A 75 28.27 12.25 15.21
C LEU A 75 28.24 10.93 14.41
N GLN A 76 29.24 10.09 14.61
CA GLN A 76 29.29 8.73 14.08
C GLN A 76 29.58 7.73 15.20
N CYS A 77 28.79 6.67 15.31
CA CYS A 77 29.03 5.58 16.24
C CYS A 77 30.16 4.68 15.73
N LEU A 78 31.32 4.77 16.37
CA LEU A 78 32.46 3.90 16.07
C LEU A 78 32.19 2.41 16.35
N GLY A 79 31.27 2.10 17.25
CA GLY A 79 30.83 0.72 17.51
C GLY A 79 30.20 0.09 16.27
N CYS A 80 29.31 0.82 15.60
CA CYS A 80 28.70 0.38 14.35
C CYS A 80 29.73 0.16 13.24
N VAL A 81 30.68 1.08 13.11
CA VAL A 81 31.75 0.97 12.12
C VAL A 81 32.61 -0.26 12.38
N LYS A 82 33.02 -0.49 13.63
CA LYS A 82 33.80 -1.67 14.03
C LYS A 82 33.03 -2.98 13.81
N ALA A 83 31.73 -2.97 14.04
CA ALA A 83 30.85 -4.10 13.83
C ALA A 83 30.43 -4.31 12.36
N LYS A 84 31.03 -3.57 11.41
CA LYS A 84 30.72 -3.63 9.96
C LYS A 84 29.24 -3.39 9.63
N ILE A 85 28.52 -2.69 10.49
CA ILE A 85 27.13 -2.27 10.22
C ILE A 85 27.18 -1.17 9.13
N PRO A 86 26.21 -1.11 8.20
CA PRO A 86 26.23 -0.12 7.12
C PRO A 86 26.49 1.29 7.64
N VAL A 87 27.49 1.97 7.06
CA VAL A 87 28.00 3.26 7.54
C VAL A 87 26.89 4.31 7.64
N ALA A 88 25.90 4.28 6.75
CA ALA A 88 24.73 5.16 6.81
C ALA A 88 23.92 5.02 8.12
N LYS A 89 23.89 3.83 8.73
CA LYS A 89 23.22 3.57 10.01
C LYS A 89 24.04 4.00 11.23
N SER A 90 25.30 4.40 11.04
CA SER A 90 26.20 4.79 12.14
C SER A 90 26.14 6.28 12.49
N TYR A 91 25.42 7.09 11.71
CA TYR A 91 25.47 8.55 11.79
C TYR A 91 24.30 9.15 12.57
N HIS A 92 24.55 10.19 13.36
CA HIS A 92 23.54 10.87 14.18
C HIS A 92 23.70 12.40 14.14
N CYS A 93 22.59 13.14 14.16
CA CYS A 93 22.60 14.60 14.08
C CYS A 93 23.00 15.27 15.40
N THR A 94 22.77 14.62 16.54
CA THR A 94 23.12 15.13 17.88
C THR A 94 23.44 13.99 18.85
N PRO A 95 24.18 14.26 19.95
CA PRO A 95 24.36 13.29 21.04
C PRO A 95 23.05 12.81 21.67
N LYS A 96 22.05 13.69 21.76
CA LYS A 96 20.71 13.33 22.24
C LYS A 96 20.02 12.34 21.29
N CYS A 97 20.02 12.61 19.99
CA CYS A 97 19.53 11.67 18.97
C CYS A 97 20.21 10.29 19.06
N PHE A 98 21.53 10.26 19.28
CA PHE A 98 22.25 9.00 19.50
C PHE A 98 21.82 8.28 20.80
N SER A 99 21.69 9.02 21.90
CA SER A 99 21.26 8.49 23.20
C SER A 99 19.83 7.92 23.13
N ASP A 100 18.91 8.66 22.52
CA ASP A 100 17.51 8.26 22.35
C ASP A 100 17.41 7.01 21.45
N ALA A 101 18.29 6.90 20.44
CA ALA A 101 18.37 5.74 19.56
C ALA A 101 19.28 4.59 20.07
N TRP A 102 19.87 4.71 21.26
CA TRP A 102 20.90 3.77 21.74
C TRP A 102 20.38 2.34 21.87
N GLN A 103 19.14 2.16 22.35
CA GLN A 103 18.54 0.83 22.48
C GLN A 103 18.48 0.09 21.14
N HIS A 104 18.15 0.81 20.05
CA HIS A 104 18.17 0.28 18.69
C HIS A 104 19.58 -0.03 18.20
N HIS A 105 20.53 0.85 18.48
CA HIS A 105 21.93 0.68 18.10
C HIS A 105 22.57 -0.52 18.80
N ARG A 106 22.23 -0.74 20.07
CA ARG A 106 22.69 -1.88 20.86
C ARG A 106 22.26 -3.21 20.22
N ILE A 107 21.02 -3.32 19.75
CA ILE A 107 20.53 -4.52 19.07
C ILE A 107 21.28 -4.78 17.75
N LEU A 108 21.59 -3.71 16.99
CA LEU A 108 22.40 -3.86 15.78
C LEU A 108 23.79 -4.40 16.10
N HIS A 109 24.43 -3.89 17.16
CA HIS A 109 25.71 -4.39 17.64
C HIS A 109 25.62 -5.85 18.11
N GLU A 110 24.59 -6.22 18.87
CA GLU A 110 24.35 -7.59 19.34
C GLU A 110 24.16 -8.56 18.16
N ARG A 111 23.36 -8.19 17.16
CA ARG A 111 23.18 -9.00 15.93
C ARG A 111 24.48 -9.16 15.15
N ALA A 112 25.24 -8.08 15.00
CA ALA A 112 26.53 -8.12 14.31
C ALA A 112 27.55 -8.99 15.08
N ALA A 113 27.55 -8.93 16.41
CA ALA A 113 28.40 -9.78 17.24
C ALA A 113 28.01 -11.27 17.15
N SER A 114 26.70 -11.59 17.14
CA SER A 114 26.23 -12.96 16.96
C SER A 114 26.59 -13.54 15.58
N ALA A 115 26.52 -12.72 14.52
CA ALA A 115 26.90 -13.13 13.17
C ALA A 115 28.42 -13.41 13.01
N VAL A 116 29.26 -12.78 13.85
CA VAL A 116 30.70 -13.07 13.91
C VAL A 116 30.97 -14.36 14.69
N ASN A 117 30.16 -14.68 15.71
CA ASN A 117 30.29 -15.91 16.49
C ASN A 117 29.81 -17.18 15.76
N GLU A 118 28.95 -17.06 14.74
CA GLU A 118 28.55 -18.19 13.88
C GLU A 118 29.56 -18.48 12.75
N ASN A 119 30.44 -17.53 12.42
CA ASN A 119 31.44 -17.63 11.34
C ASN A 119 32.88 -17.63 11.86
N GLY A 120 33.15 -18.37 12.93
CA GLY A 120 34.50 -18.49 13.47
C GLY A 120 35.49 -19.15 12.49
N ASN A 121 36.55 -18.41 12.17
CA ASN A 121 37.81 -18.79 11.52
C ASN A 121 37.80 -19.06 10.01
N GLU A 122 38.04 -18.03 9.18
CA GLU A 122 39.01 -18.09 8.05
C GLU A 122 39.70 -16.71 7.86
N GLU A 123 40.96 -16.68 8.31
CA GLU A 123 42.14 -15.91 7.86
C GLU A 123 42.23 -14.36 7.95
N GLU A 124 43.17 -13.93 8.83
CA GLU A 124 44.04 -12.76 8.65
C GLU A 124 45.13 -13.06 7.62
N ASP A 125 45.22 -12.29 6.52
CA ASP A 125 46.37 -11.43 6.18
C ASP A 125 46.30 -10.96 4.71
N ILE A 126 46.37 -9.63 4.52
CA ILE A 126 47.27 -8.93 3.59
C ILE A 126 46.95 -7.43 3.72
N TYR A 127 47.82 -6.73 4.43
CA TYR A 127 47.80 -5.30 4.70
C TYR A 127 48.21 -4.46 3.47
N GLY A 128 47.62 -3.27 3.35
CA GLY A 128 48.14 -2.16 2.54
C GLY A 128 47.86 -0.80 3.19
N ARG A 129 48.81 -0.30 3.99
CA ARG A 129 48.83 1.05 4.60
C ARG A 129 49.02 2.14 3.52
N PHE A 130 48.33 3.27 3.66
CA PHE A 130 48.71 4.54 3.01
C PHE A 130 49.37 5.47 4.03
N ASN A 131 50.56 5.96 3.72
CA ASN A 131 51.14 7.14 4.35
C ASN A 131 51.80 8.05 3.29
N ASN A 132 51.74 9.36 3.55
CA ASN A 132 52.17 10.50 2.73
C ASN A 132 53.62 10.45 2.18
N GLY A 133 53.84 11.14 1.04
CA GLY A 133 55.10 11.86 0.76
C GLY A 133 55.65 11.82 -0.67
N THR A 134 55.44 12.91 -1.42
CA THR A 134 56.36 13.59 -2.37
C THR A 134 57.20 12.84 -3.43
N SER A 135 57.04 13.34 -4.67
CA SER A 135 58.07 13.61 -5.71
C SER A 135 58.73 12.45 -6.47
N GLY A 136 58.55 12.42 -7.79
CA GLY A 136 59.43 11.66 -8.71
C GLY A 136 58.83 11.46 -10.10
N VAL A 137 59.35 12.20 -11.07
CA VAL A 137 59.05 12.12 -12.51
C VAL A 137 59.59 10.80 -13.11
N ASN A 138 58.82 10.12 -13.97
CA ASN A 138 59.26 9.68 -15.30
C ASN A 138 58.18 8.92 -16.09
N ASN A 139 58.11 9.28 -17.38
CA ASN A 139 57.35 8.66 -18.47
C ASN A 139 57.70 7.18 -18.68
N THR A 140 56.70 6.37 -19.04
CA THR A 140 56.75 5.49 -20.23
C THR A 140 55.34 5.03 -20.63
N SER A 141 54.99 5.33 -21.88
CA SER A 141 53.89 4.82 -22.70
C SER A 141 54.01 3.32 -23.03
N LEU A 142 52.89 2.64 -23.25
CA LEU A 142 52.61 1.51 -24.19
C LEU A 142 51.16 1.04 -23.90
N SER A 143 50.13 1.47 -24.62
CA SER A 143 49.61 1.03 -25.93
C SER A 143 48.94 -0.36 -25.98
N ASN A 144 47.62 -0.32 -26.19
CA ASN A 144 46.77 -1.17 -27.03
C ASN A 144 46.69 -2.69 -26.81
N LEU A 145 45.50 -3.14 -26.40
CA LEU A 145 44.80 -4.28 -27.00
C LEU A 145 43.30 -3.94 -27.13
N GLN A 146 42.82 -3.94 -28.38
CA GLN A 146 41.43 -3.83 -28.80
C GLN A 146 40.84 -5.25 -28.96
N ALA A 147 39.58 -5.47 -28.53
CA ALA A 147 38.49 -6.00 -29.37
C ALA A 147 37.18 -6.26 -28.56
N LEU A 148 36.10 -5.68 -29.09
CA LEU A 148 34.64 -5.75 -28.77
C LEU A 148 33.98 -7.04 -29.33
N PRO A 149 32.63 -7.27 -29.34
CA PRO A 149 31.49 -6.47 -28.81
C PRO A 149 30.41 -7.27 -28.02
N GLY A 150 29.56 -6.55 -27.26
CA GLY A 150 28.31 -7.06 -26.71
C GLY A 150 27.31 -5.92 -26.49
N LEU A 151 26.17 -5.99 -27.17
CA LEU A 151 25.17 -4.93 -27.37
C LEU A 151 24.40 -4.55 -26.10
N ALA A 152 24.31 -3.26 -25.82
CA ALA A 152 23.21 -2.65 -25.07
C ALA A 152 22.88 -1.28 -25.68
N ASN A 153 21.84 -1.24 -26.50
CA ASN A 153 21.22 0.00 -26.98
C ASN A 153 20.38 0.59 -25.83
N GLY A 154 20.84 1.71 -25.29
CA GLY A 154 20.04 2.61 -24.46
C GLY A 154 20.46 4.04 -24.79
N THR A 155 19.67 4.72 -25.60
CA THR A 155 19.86 6.13 -25.97
C THR A 155 19.84 7.01 -24.74
N ALA A 156 21.01 7.56 -24.38
CA ALA A 156 21.13 8.58 -23.35
C ALA A 156 20.42 9.88 -23.79
N PRO A 157 19.65 10.56 -22.92
CA PRO A 157 19.15 11.89 -23.23
C PRO A 157 20.34 12.85 -23.21
N LEU A 158 20.65 13.42 -24.39
CA LEU A 158 21.57 14.54 -24.53
C LEU A 158 20.90 15.80 -23.96
N TYR A 159 21.18 16.14 -22.70
CA TYR A 159 20.87 17.47 -22.17
C TYR A 159 21.94 18.47 -22.64
N PRO A 160 21.58 19.70 -23.07
CA PRO A 160 22.55 20.72 -23.43
C PRO A 160 23.31 21.24 -22.20
N ALA A 161 24.51 21.80 -22.43
CA ALA A 161 25.46 22.29 -21.44
C ALA A 161 24.83 22.86 -20.14
N ALA A 162 25.22 22.25 -19.00
CA ALA A 162 24.81 22.64 -17.66
C ALA A 162 25.10 24.12 -17.39
N PHE A 163 24.05 24.92 -17.14
CA PHE A 163 24.19 26.29 -16.70
C PHE A 163 24.45 26.29 -15.18
N THR A 164 25.71 26.44 -14.78
CA THR A 164 26.12 26.50 -13.37
C THR A 164 25.80 27.86 -12.78
N GLN A 165 24.88 27.93 -11.83
CA GLN A 165 24.63 29.16 -11.05
C GLN A 165 25.52 29.13 -9.80
N ARG A 166 26.52 30.02 -9.72
CA ARG A 166 27.35 30.22 -8.51
C ARG A 166 26.78 31.37 -7.69
N ASN A 167 26.04 31.05 -6.63
CA ASN A 167 25.68 32.00 -5.58
C ASN A 167 26.25 31.47 -4.26
N GLY A 168 27.08 32.27 -3.57
CA GLY A 168 27.50 31.97 -2.19
C GLY A 168 28.48 30.81 -1.98
N GLY A 169 29.10 30.26 -3.03
CA GLY A 169 30.04 29.12 -2.94
C GLY A 169 29.41 27.74 -3.17
N GLU A 170 28.10 27.70 -3.41
CA GLU A 170 27.36 26.48 -3.78
C GLU A 170 27.16 26.43 -5.30
N THR A 171 27.36 25.26 -5.90
CA THR A 171 27.14 25.05 -7.34
C THR A 171 25.81 24.32 -7.53
N TRP A 172 24.93 24.85 -8.39
CA TRP A 172 23.63 24.25 -8.70
C TRP A 172 23.57 23.76 -10.15
N PHE A 173 23.06 22.55 -10.35
CA PHE A 173 22.84 21.95 -11.67
C PHE A 173 21.36 21.86 -12.00
N GLU A 174 20.97 22.36 -13.16
CA GLU A 174 19.59 22.20 -13.66
C GLU A 174 19.30 20.71 -13.94
N VAL A 175 18.26 20.16 -13.31
CA VAL A 175 17.84 18.75 -13.43
C VAL A 175 16.44 18.61 -14.03
N GLY A 176 15.68 19.70 -14.18
CA GLY A 176 14.34 19.66 -14.75
C GLY A 176 13.80 21.04 -15.14
N ARG A 177 12.82 21.06 -16.04
CA ARG A 177 12.12 22.28 -16.53
C ARG A 177 10.60 22.22 -16.43
N SER A 178 10.07 21.11 -15.93
CA SER A 178 8.64 20.95 -15.69
C SER A 178 8.24 21.61 -14.38
N LYS A 179 6.95 21.91 -14.21
CA LYS A 179 6.40 22.34 -12.91
C LYS A 179 6.68 21.29 -11.84
N THR A 180 6.44 20.02 -12.17
CA THR A 180 6.71 18.86 -11.32
C THR A 180 8.11 18.28 -11.54
N TYR A 181 8.60 17.52 -10.58
CA TYR A 181 9.87 16.78 -10.69
C TYR A 181 9.86 15.51 -9.87
N THR A 182 10.29 14.39 -10.45
CA THR A 182 10.43 13.12 -9.75
C THR A 182 11.91 12.88 -9.44
N PRO A 183 12.33 12.92 -8.16
CA PRO A 183 13.72 12.68 -7.79
C PRO A 183 14.20 11.30 -8.23
N THR A 184 15.43 11.25 -8.70
CA THR A 184 16.15 10.07 -9.18
C THR A 184 17.16 9.58 -8.13
N ALA A 185 17.77 8.42 -8.39
CA ALA A 185 18.84 7.90 -7.52
C ALA A 185 20.04 8.85 -7.41
N ASP A 186 20.34 9.62 -8.46
CA ASP A 186 21.45 10.59 -8.45
C ASP A 186 21.18 11.79 -7.53
N ASP A 187 19.92 12.03 -7.19
CA ASP A 187 19.54 13.14 -6.33
C ASP A 187 19.65 12.78 -4.83
N ILE A 188 19.79 11.49 -4.49
CA ILE A 188 19.89 11.01 -3.10
C ILE A 188 20.97 11.79 -2.34
N GLY A 189 20.60 12.30 -1.16
CA GLY A 189 21.46 13.07 -0.29
C GLY A 189 21.64 14.54 -0.69
N HIS A 190 21.13 14.96 -1.85
CA HIS A 190 21.22 16.34 -2.33
C HIS A 190 19.94 17.11 -2.02
N VAL A 191 20.09 18.43 -1.85
CA VAL A 191 18.96 19.37 -1.81
C VAL A 191 18.55 19.74 -3.22
N LEU A 192 17.25 19.80 -3.46
CA LEU A 192 16.66 20.30 -4.69
C LEU A 192 16.17 21.74 -4.48
N LYS A 193 16.27 22.56 -5.52
CA LYS A 193 15.74 23.91 -5.60
C LYS A 193 14.71 23.97 -6.72
N PHE A 194 13.48 24.33 -6.39
CA PHE A 194 12.47 24.72 -7.38
C PHE A 194 12.51 26.23 -7.59
N GLU A 195 12.41 26.65 -8.84
CA GLU A 195 12.38 28.04 -9.27
C GLU A 195 11.20 28.25 -10.23
N CYS A 196 10.38 29.26 -9.94
CA CYS A 196 9.28 29.70 -10.78
C CYS A 196 9.44 31.19 -11.09
N VAL A 197 9.38 31.54 -12.37
CA VAL A 197 9.52 32.92 -12.83
C VAL A 197 8.48 33.24 -13.90
N VAL A 198 7.95 34.46 -13.87
CA VAL A 198 7.12 34.99 -14.95
C VAL A 198 8.03 35.41 -16.09
N VAL A 199 7.66 35.10 -17.33
CA VAL A 199 8.46 35.38 -18.51
C VAL A 199 7.61 36.10 -19.53
N ASP A 200 8.18 37.14 -20.13
CA ASP A 200 7.60 37.84 -21.26
C ASP A 200 7.79 37.02 -22.55
N LEU A 201 6.71 36.82 -23.30
CA LEU A 201 6.65 35.92 -24.45
C LEU A 201 7.53 36.41 -25.61
N GLU A 202 7.63 37.72 -25.82
CA GLU A 202 8.35 38.33 -26.94
C GLU A 202 9.86 38.36 -26.68
N THR A 203 10.25 38.88 -25.51
CA THR A 203 11.65 39.05 -25.11
C THR A 203 12.27 37.79 -24.53
N LYS A 204 11.46 36.77 -24.20
CA LYS A 204 11.84 35.55 -23.47
C LYS A 204 12.54 35.79 -22.13
N SER A 205 12.48 37.02 -21.65
CA SER A 205 13.20 37.51 -20.48
C SER A 205 12.33 37.40 -19.22
N PRO A 206 12.94 37.12 -18.05
CA PRO A 206 12.20 37.05 -16.80
C PRO A 206 11.66 38.42 -16.41
N VAL A 207 10.42 38.44 -15.92
CA VAL A 207 9.71 39.61 -15.44
C VAL A 207 9.67 39.54 -13.91
N GLY A 208 10.51 40.36 -13.27
CA GLY A 208 10.66 40.39 -11.81
C GLY A 208 11.60 39.32 -11.27
N HIS A 209 11.52 39.10 -9.95
CA HIS A 209 12.40 38.16 -9.25
C HIS A 209 11.84 36.73 -9.32
N PRO A 210 12.69 35.70 -9.55
CA PRO A 210 12.27 34.32 -9.43
C PRO A 210 11.82 33.99 -8.00
N ASN A 211 10.71 33.26 -7.88
CA ASN A 211 10.29 32.67 -6.62
C ASN A 211 10.96 31.30 -6.49
N THR A 212 11.65 31.06 -5.37
CA THR A 212 12.40 29.81 -5.15
C THR A 212 12.00 29.14 -3.84
N ILE A 213 12.09 27.82 -3.81
CA ILE A 213 11.96 27.00 -2.60
C ILE A 213 13.01 25.90 -2.63
N LEU A 214 13.56 25.59 -1.45
CA LEU A 214 14.51 24.51 -1.24
C LEU A 214 13.80 23.33 -0.58
N THR A 215 14.21 22.13 -0.95
CA THR A 215 13.79 20.90 -0.26
C THR A 215 14.76 20.57 0.88
N SER A 216 14.36 19.64 1.74
CA SER A 216 15.28 18.78 2.49
C SER A 216 16.06 17.88 1.51
N ARG A 217 17.01 17.09 2.04
CA ARG A 217 17.80 16.16 1.20
C ARG A 217 16.92 15.03 0.67
N VAL A 218 17.14 14.61 -0.58
CA VAL A 218 16.45 13.46 -1.15
C VAL A 218 16.81 12.19 -0.41
N ILE A 219 15.81 11.43 0.00
CA ILE A 219 15.98 10.15 0.67
C ILE A 219 15.63 8.99 -0.27
N PRO A 220 16.29 7.82 -0.13
CA PRO A 220 15.87 6.63 -0.86
C PRO A 220 14.45 6.24 -0.42
N ALA A 221 13.66 5.67 -1.33
CA ALA A 221 12.38 5.09 -0.97
C ALA A 221 12.60 3.91 0.00
N PRO A 222 11.94 3.89 1.17
CA PRO A 222 11.89 2.71 2.02
C PRO A 222 11.48 1.47 1.22
N SER A 223 12.13 0.35 1.53
CA SER A 223 11.84 -0.96 0.96
C SER A 223 11.49 -1.89 2.10
N PRO A 224 10.19 -2.07 2.43
CA PRO A 224 9.80 -3.04 3.44
C PRO A 224 10.26 -4.43 3.00
N SER A 225 10.63 -5.26 3.97
CA SER A 225 11.01 -6.64 3.69
C SER A 225 9.79 -7.39 3.15
N PRO A 226 9.89 -8.09 2.00
CA PRO A 226 8.77 -8.84 1.45
C PRO A 226 8.27 -9.91 2.43
N ARG A 227 6.95 -9.96 2.62
CA ARG A 227 6.30 -11.04 3.38
C ARG A 227 6.20 -12.32 2.54
N ARG A 228 6.34 -13.47 3.18
CA ARG A 228 6.37 -14.79 2.53
C ARG A 228 5.06 -15.56 2.71
N LEU A 229 4.68 -16.33 1.70
CA LEU A 229 3.61 -17.32 1.78
C LEU A 229 4.10 -18.55 2.57
N ILE A 230 3.41 -18.87 3.64
CA ILE A 230 3.62 -20.03 4.50
C ILE A 230 2.65 -21.13 4.07
N SER A 231 3.18 -22.30 3.72
CA SER A 231 2.34 -23.46 3.40
C SER A 231 1.56 -23.93 4.63
N VAL A 232 0.29 -24.28 4.40
CA VAL A 232 -0.65 -24.78 5.42
C VAL A 232 -1.20 -26.16 5.06
N THR A 233 -0.51 -26.90 4.20
CA THR A 233 -0.83 -28.30 3.88
C THR A 233 0.18 -29.22 4.57
N ASN A 234 -0.28 -30.36 5.11
CA ASN A 234 0.54 -31.36 5.82
C ASN A 234 1.54 -32.13 4.91
N VAL A 235 1.94 -31.55 3.77
CA VAL A 235 2.90 -32.17 2.87
C VAL A 235 4.22 -31.45 3.05
N ASP A 236 5.11 -32.06 3.85
CA ASP A 236 6.51 -31.65 3.98
C ASP A 236 7.18 -31.67 2.59
N VAL A 237 7.14 -30.55 1.87
CA VAL A 237 8.05 -30.32 0.76
C VAL A 237 9.20 -29.50 1.32
N ALA A 238 10.16 -30.22 1.91
CA ALA A 238 11.48 -29.68 2.18
C ALA A 238 12.11 -29.20 0.87
N GLY A 239 12.41 -27.91 0.76
CA GLY A 239 13.24 -27.37 -0.31
C GLY A 239 12.84 -25.98 -0.75
N ASN A 240 13.83 -25.09 -0.81
CA ASN A 240 13.79 -23.83 -1.57
C ASN A 240 13.00 -24.02 -2.88
N LEU A 241 11.86 -23.35 -3.01
CA LEU A 241 11.16 -23.25 -4.28
C LEU A 241 11.16 -21.80 -4.71
N ASP A 242 11.97 -21.55 -5.74
CA ASP A 242 12.09 -20.28 -6.46
C ASP A 242 10.70 -19.75 -6.85
N LEU A 243 10.56 -18.43 -6.72
CA LEU A 243 9.33 -17.67 -7.01
C LEU A 243 8.85 -17.86 -8.47
N GLU A 244 9.74 -18.23 -9.39
CA GLU A 244 9.44 -18.50 -10.80
C GLU A 244 8.84 -19.89 -11.08
N GLY A 245 9.01 -20.87 -10.18
CA GLY A 245 8.47 -22.23 -10.34
C GLY A 245 6.96 -22.36 -10.09
N ARG A 246 6.32 -21.33 -9.51
CA ARG A 246 4.88 -21.34 -9.14
C ARG A 246 3.92 -21.19 -10.31
N LEU A 247 4.40 -20.88 -11.51
CA LEU A 247 3.58 -20.77 -12.72
C LEU A 247 2.95 -22.12 -13.16
N SER A 248 3.19 -23.23 -12.46
CA SER A 248 2.71 -24.56 -12.86
C SER A 248 2.27 -25.50 -11.72
N SER A 249 1.73 -24.99 -10.61
CA SER A 249 0.85 -25.83 -9.77
C SER A 249 -0.53 -25.89 -10.42
N ALA A 250 -0.79 -26.92 -11.22
CA ALA A 250 -2.07 -27.07 -11.91
C ALA A 250 -3.24 -26.96 -10.92
N GLY A 251 -4.10 -25.95 -11.12
CA GLY A 251 -5.36 -25.77 -10.38
C GLY A 251 -5.30 -24.97 -9.07
N THR A 252 -4.19 -24.27 -8.75
CA THR A 252 -4.17 -23.26 -7.66
C THR A 252 -4.31 -21.83 -8.18
N PHE A 253 -4.74 -20.92 -7.29
CA PHE A 253 -4.78 -19.49 -7.52
C PHE A 253 -4.71 -18.72 -6.19
N THR A 254 -4.35 -17.45 -6.25
CA THR A 254 -4.14 -16.60 -5.07
C THR A 254 -5.14 -15.44 -5.00
N VAL A 255 -5.48 -15.04 -3.77
CA VAL A 255 -6.44 -13.97 -3.49
C VAL A 255 -5.87 -13.04 -2.42
N LEU A 256 -5.69 -11.76 -2.77
CA LEU A 256 -5.28 -10.68 -1.88
C LEU A 256 -6.52 -9.91 -1.39
N SER A 257 -6.61 -9.59 -0.11
CA SER A 257 -7.56 -8.62 0.46
C SER A 257 -6.79 -7.54 1.21
N TYR A 258 -7.06 -6.26 0.92
CA TYR A 258 -6.30 -5.16 1.52
C TYR A 258 -7.09 -3.84 1.56
N ASN A 259 -7.33 -3.31 2.76
CA ASN A 259 -7.73 -1.92 2.93
C ASN A 259 -6.49 -1.04 2.75
N ILE A 260 -6.51 -0.15 1.76
CA ILE A 260 -5.33 0.64 1.34
C ILE A 260 -5.28 2.05 1.95
N LEU A 261 -6.17 2.37 2.88
CA LEU A 261 -6.33 3.68 3.51
C LEU A 261 -6.56 4.81 2.48
N CYS A 262 -7.81 5.25 2.35
CA CYS A 262 -8.20 6.35 1.48
C CYS A 262 -7.43 7.63 1.84
N ASP A 263 -7.01 8.42 0.86
CA ASP A 263 -6.26 9.67 1.13
C ASP A 263 -7.09 10.71 1.89
N SER A 264 -8.41 10.70 1.70
CA SER A 264 -9.31 11.55 2.48
C SER A 264 -9.31 11.22 3.97
N TYR A 265 -8.88 10.01 4.35
CA TYR A 265 -8.80 9.57 5.74
C TYR A 265 -7.37 9.59 6.29
N ALA A 266 -6.34 9.65 5.44
CA ALA A 266 -4.92 9.70 5.79
C ALA A 266 -4.46 11.07 6.34
N THR A 267 -5.18 11.61 7.33
CA THR A 267 -4.95 12.96 7.87
C THR A 267 -3.92 12.95 9.00
N SER A 268 -3.19 14.06 9.16
CA SER A 268 -2.27 14.24 10.29
C SER A 268 -2.95 14.30 11.65
N ASP A 269 -4.27 14.57 11.70
CA ASP A 269 -5.03 14.56 12.95
C ASP A 269 -5.19 13.13 13.50
N LEU A 270 -5.51 12.17 12.61
CA LEU A 270 -5.63 10.75 12.97
C LEU A 270 -4.26 10.07 13.09
N TYR A 271 -3.34 10.43 12.19
CA TYR A 271 -2.05 9.74 12.05
C TYR A 271 -0.87 10.65 12.39
N GLY A 272 -0.99 11.51 13.41
CA GLY A 272 0.05 12.48 13.77
C GLY A 272 1.40 11.89 14.23
N TYR A 273 1.50 10.57 14.37
CA TYR A 273 2.77 9.83 14.56
C TYR A 273 3.49 9.52 13.24
N CYS A 274 2.76 9.44 12.13
CA CYS A 274 3.35 9.16 10.83
C CYS A 274 3.80 10.48 10.19
N PRO A 275 5.06 10.58 9.69
CA PRO A 275 5.52 11.77 9.01
C PRO A 275 4.62 12.15 7.83
N SER A 276 4.36 13.44 7.63
CA SER A 276 3.46 13.93 6.57
C SER A 276 3.86 13.47 5.16
N TRP A 277 5.16 13.35 4.89
CA TRP A 277 5.67 12.80 3.63
C TRP A 277 5.29 11.33 3.43
N ALA A 278 5.26 10.54 4.50
CA ALA A 278 4.90 9.12 4.47
C ALA A 278 3.38 8.92 4.40
N LEU A 279 2.60 9.87 4.92
CA LEU A 279 1.15 9.91 4.76
C LEU A 279 0.71 10.37 3.37
N SER A 280 1.54 11.16 2.67
CA SER A 280 1.18 11.75 1.39
C SER A 280 0.83 10.70 0.34
N TRP A 281 -0.25 10.92 -0.42
CA TRP A 281 -0.67 10.02 -1.49
C TRP A 281 0.43 9.68 -2.51
N PRO A 282 1.23 10.63 -3.03
CA PRO A 282 2.27 10.32 -4.01
C PRO A 282 3.30 9.30 -3.50
N TYR A 283 3.57 9.30 -2.19
CA TYR A 283 4.42 8.31 -1.55
C TYR A 283 3.68 6.99 -1.35
N ARG A 284 2.52 7.02 -0.69
CA ARG A 284 1.75 5.82 -0.35
C ARG A 284 1.40 5.00 -1.57
N ARG A 285 0.93 5.63 -2.65
CA ARG A 285 0.49 4.95 -3.88
C ARG A 285 1.59 4.13 -4.53
N GLN A 286 2.83 4.63 -4.53
CA GLN A 286 3.96 3.93 -5.14
C GLN A 286 4.35 2.69 -4.33
N ASN A 287 4.33 2.80 -3.01
CA ASN A 287 4.58 1.69 -2.10
C ASN A 287 3.46 0.66 -2.14
N LEU A 288 2.20 1.08 -2.12
CA LEU A 288 1.02 0.22 -2.26
C LEU A 288 1.08 -0.56 -3.58
N LEU A 289 1.36 0.10 -4.71
CA LEU A 289 1.51 -0.56 -6.00
C LEU A 289 2.64 -1.60 -5.96
N ARG A 290 3.80 -1.24 -5.40
CA ARG A 290 4.95 -2.16 -5.27
C ARG A 290 4.60 -3.38 -4.42
N GLU A 291 3.91 -3.19 -3.30
CA GLU A 291 3.45 -4.27 -2.42
C GLU A 291 2.46 -5.19 -3.15
N ILE A 292 1.41 -4.62 -3.76
CA ILE A 292 0.36 -5.37 -4.47
C ILE A 292 0.94 -6.17 -5.64
N VAL A 293 1.78 -5.55 -6.46
CA VAL A 293 2.45 -6.21 -7.60
C VAL A 293 3.43 -7.28 -7.11
N GLY A 294 4.15 -7.02 -6.01
CA GLY A 294 5.11 -7.95 -5.42
C GLY A 294 4.49 -9.27 -4.95
N TYR A 295 3.22 -9.26 -4.56
CA TYR A 295 2.50 -10.48 -4.18
C TYR A 295 2.08 -11.36 -5.37
N LEU A 296 2.05 -10.83 -6.59
CA LEU A 296 1.67 -11.55 -7.81
C LEU A 296 0.32 -12.29 -7.69
N ALA A 297 -0.63 -11.71 -6.94
CA ALA A 297 -1.91 -12.36 -6.64
C ALA A 297 -2.78 -12.51 -7.90
N ASP A 298 -3.48 -13.62 -8.08
CA ASP A 298 -4.34 -13.78 -9.26
C ASP A 298 -5.62 -12.95 -9.19
N ILE A 299 -6.11 -12.71 -7.96
CA ILE A 299 -7.28 -11.88 -7.65
C ILE A 299 -6.89 -10.92 -6.52
N VAL A 300 -7.20 -9.64 -6.66
CA VAL A 300 -6.92 -8.60 -5.66
C VAL A 300 -8.21 -7.86 -5.31
N CYS A 301 -8.58 -7.89 -4.04
CA CYS A 301 -9.73 -7.18 -3.47
C CYS A 301 -9.22 -6.01 -2.60
N LEU A 302 -9.41 -4.78 -3.07
CA LEU A 302 -9.03 -3.58 -2.33
C LEU A 302 -10.27 -2.89 -1.75
N GLN A 303 -10.14 -2.36 -0.53
CA GLN A 303 -11.08 -1.45 0.11
C GLN A 303 -10.46 -0.06 0.23
N GLU A 304 -11.29 0.97 0.43
CA GLU A 304 -10.86 2.37 0.52
C GLU A 304 -10.14 2.92 -0.71
N VAL A 305 -10.48 2.43 -1.89
CA VAL A 305 -9.95 2.95 -3.14
C VAL A 305 -10.73 4.19 -3.57
N GLN A 306 -10.12 5.37 -3.55
CA GLN A 306 -10.74 6.60 -4.08
C GLN A 306 -10.98 6.52 -5.58
N SER A 307 -12.05 7.16 -6.05
CA SER A 307 -12.52 7.02 -7.43
C SER A 307 -11.53 7.60 -8.44
N ASP A 308 -10.98 8.79 -8.18
CA ASP A 308 -9.90 9.39 -8.99
C ASP A 308 -8.63 8.53 -8.98
N HIS A 309 -8.21 8.04 -7.80
CA HIS A 309 -7.03 7.19 -7.66
C HIS A 309 -7.18 5.83 -8.35
N PHE A 310 -8.40 5.30 -8.43
CA PHE A 310 -8.69 4.11 -9.22
C PHE A 310 -8.46 4.36 -10.71
N GLU A 311 -9.11 5.39 -11.26
CA GLU A 311 -9.09 5.68 -12.71
C GLU A 311 -7.72 6.17 -13.20
N GLU A 312 -7.06 7.04 -12.42
CA GLU A 312 -5.82 7.70 -12.83
C GLU A 312 -4.56 6.91 -12.50
N PHE A 313 -4.62 5.99 -11.52
CA PHE A 313 -3.44 5.29 -11.02
C PHE A 313 -3.61 3.77 -10.97
N PHE A 314 -4.47 3.22 -10.12
CA PHE A 314 -4.48 1.77 -9.91
C PHE A 314 -4.92 0.97 -11.15
N ALA A 315 -5.98 1.39 -11.83
CA ALA A 315 -6.45 0.72 -13.04
C ALA A 315 -5.39 0.72 -14.15
N PRO A 316 -4.80 1.86 -14.56
CA PRO A 316 -3.78 1.87 -15.61
C PRO A 316 -2.46 1.22 -15.18
N GLU A 317 -2.03 1.32 -13.92
CA GLU A 317 -0.79 0.67 -13.47
C GLU A 317 -0.94 -0.85 -13.38
N LEU A 318 -2.01 -1.36 -12.78
CA LEU A 318 -2.24 -2.81 -12.71
C LEU A 318 -2.60 -3.42 -14.08
N ASP A 319 -3.14 -2.64 -15.01
CA ASP A 319 -3.32 -3.05 -16.40
C ASP A 319 -1.99 -3.46 -17.05
N LYS A 320 -0.91 -2.70 -16.83
CA LYS A 320 0.45 -3.01 -17.31
C LYS A 320 0.98 -4.34 -16.74
N HIS A 321 0.47 -4.76 -15.59
CA HIS A 321 0.77 -6.03 -14.94
C HIS A 321 -0.22 -7.16 -15.31
N GLY A 322 -1.09 -6.95 -16.31
CA GLY A 322 -1.98 -7.98 -16.86
C GLY A 322 -3.31 -8.13 -16.12
N TYR A 323 -3.66 -7.22 -15.22
CA TYR A 323 -4.92 -7.25 -14.49
C TYR A 323 -6.03 -6.52 -15.21
N GLN A 324 -7.22 -7.12 -15.20
CA GLN A 324 -8.48 -6.41 -15.46
C GLN A 324 -9.08 -5.97 -14.12
N ALA A 325 -9.72 -4.80 -14.11
CA ALA A 325 -10.28 -4.20 -12.91
C ALA A 325 -11.80 -4.01 -12.99
N LEU A 326 -12.47 -4.14 -11.85
CA LEU A 326 -13.85 -3.70 -11.64
C LEU A 326 -13.91 -2.88 -10.36
N PHE A 327 -14.62 -1.76 -10.40
CA PHE A 327 -14.73 -0.85 -9.26
C PHE A 327 -16.19 -0.57 -8.91
N LYS A 328 -16.45 -0.38 -7.62
CA LYS A 328 -17.70 0.15 -7.09
C LYS A 328 -17.38 1.15 -5.98
N ARG A 329 -17.57 2.43 -6.27
CA ARG A 329 -17.61 3.50 -5.28
C ARG A 329 -18.73 3.30 -4.26
N LYS A 330 -18.50 3.77 -3.03
CA LYS A 330 -19.56 4.01 -2.04
C LYS A 330 -20.59 4.99 -2.58
N THR A 331 -21.77 5.00 -1.96
CA THR A 331 -22.85 5.88 -2.40
C THR A 331 -22.72 7.28 -1.78
N ALA A 332 -23.21 8.31 -2.46
CA ALA A 332 -22.89 9.70 -2.10
C ALA A 332 -23.82 10.32 -1.04
N GLU A 333 -24.82 9.60 -0.52
CA GLU A 333 -25.89 10.20 0.30
C GLU A 333 -25.42 10.76 1.65
N VAL A 334 -24.28 10.29 2.16
CA VAL A 334 -23.70 10.77 3.44
C VAL A 334 -22.30 11.38 3.25
N PHE A 335 -21.84 11.54 2.01
CA PHE A 335 -20.51 12.08 1.72
C PHE A 335 -20.54 13.58 1.45
N ASN A 336 -19.71 14.36 2.16
CA ASN A 336 -19.70 15.82 2.09
C ASN A 336 -18.57 16.40 1.19
N GLY A 337 -17.78 15.56 0.52
CA GLY A 337 -16.68 15.98 -0.35
C GLY A 337 -17.00 15.90 -1.86
N SER A 338 -15.97 16.00 -2.69
CA SER A 338 -16.09 15.80 -4.14
C SER A 338 -16.45 14.35 -4.46
N ILE A 339 -17.38 14.13 -5.40
CA ILE A 339 -17.79 12.79 -5.84
C ILE A 339 -16.57 11.96 -6.32
N GLN A 340 -15.54 12.61 -6.86
CA GLN A 340 -14.31 11.94 -7.33
C GLN A 340 -13.43 11.41 -6.19
N THR A 341 -13.58 12.00 -4.99
CA THR A 341 -12.80 11.60 -3.81
C THR A 341 -13.49 10.53 -2.97
N ILE A 342 -14.71 10.11 -3.34
CA ILE A 342 -15.43 9.02 -2.69
C ILE A 342 -14.67 7.71 -2.91
N ASP A 343 -14.41 6.99 -1.83
CA ASP A 343 -13.76 5.69 -1.86
C ASP A 343 -14.74 4.53 -2.14
N GLY A 344 -14.19 3.35 -2.37
CA GLY A 344 -14.98 2.17 -2.70
C GLY A 344 -14.19 0.88 -2.67
N CYS A 345 -14.78 -0.15 -3.25
CA CYS A 345 -14.18 -1.47 -3.40
C CYS A 345 -13.76 -1.72 -4.84
N ALA A 346 -12.52 -2.17 -5.05
CA ALA A 346 -12.00 -2.58 -6.34
C ALA A 346 -11.65 -4.07 -6.33
N THR A 347 -11.97 -4.78 -7.40
CA THR A 347 -11.56 -6.16 -7.63
C THR A 347 -10.77 -6.25 -8.92
N PHE A 348 -9.49 -6.58 -8.81
CA PHE A 348 -8.60 -6.84 -9.95
C PHE A 348 -8.40 -8.35 -10.12
N PHE A 349 -8.21 -8.81 -11.34
CA PHE A 349 -7.91 -10.21 -11.63
C PHE A 349 -7.08 -10.35 -12.89
N ARG A 350 -6.16 -11.32 -12.88
CA ARG A 350 -5.25 -11.61 -14.00
C ARG A 350 -6.00 -12.10 -15.24
N ARG A 351 -5.85 -11.42 -16.39
CA ARG A 351 -6.57 -11.74 -17.64
C ARG A 351 -6.21 -13.10 -18.23
N ASP A 352 -4.98 -13.55 -18.02
CA ASP A 352 -4.50 -14.85 -18.47
C ASP A 352 -5.02 -16.00 -17.59
N ARG A 353 -5.47 -15.69 -16.36
CA ARG A 353 -5.95 -16.66 -15.38
C ARG A 353 -7.47 -16.68 -15.24
N PHE A 354 -8.11 -15.54 -15.42
CA PHE A 354 -9.55 -15.36 -15.23
C PHE A 354 -10.18 -14.51 -16.33
N SER A 355 -11.46 -14.75 -16.60
CA SER A 355 -12.32 -13.84 -17.37
C SER A 355 -13.56 -13.47 -16.57
N HIS A 356 -13.97 -12.21 -16.69
CA HIS A 356 -15.21 -11.72 -16.09
C HIS A 356 -16.43 -12.41 -16.71
N VAL A 357 -17.36 -12.86 -15.87
CA VAL A 357 -18.66 -13.42 -16.28
C VAL A 357 -19.79 -12.51 -15.86
N LYS A 358 -19.80 -12.09 -14.60
CA LYS A 358 -20.90 -11.27 -14.06
C LYS A 358 -20.44 -10.39 -12.92
N LYS A 359 -21.02 -9.18 -12.84
CA LYS A 359 -20.84 -8.21 -11.76
C LYS A 359 -22.18 -8.01 -11.07
N TYR A 360 -22.17 -8.00 -9.74
CA TYR A 360 -23.29 -7.57 -8.92
C TYR A 360 -22.80 -6.50 -7.94
N GLU A 361 -23.61 -5.47 -7.76
CA GLU A 361 -23.31 -4.35 -6.85
C GLU A 361 -24.39 -4.33 -5.78
N VAL A 362 -23.98 -4.43 -4.53
CA VAL A 362 -24.86 -4.31 -3.38
C VAL A 362 -24.69 -2.90 -2.83
N GLU A 363 -25.76 -2.11 -2.88
CA GLU A 363 -25.83 -0.81 -2.21
C GLU A 363 -26.68 -0.95 -0.96
N PHE A 364 -26.05 -0.95 0.21
CA PHE A 364 -26.77 -1.14 1.46
C PHE A 364 -27.79 -0.02 1.70
N ASN A 365 -27.55 1.20 1.21
CA ASN A 365 -28.53 2.29 1.29
C ASN A 365 -29.85 1.96 0.57
N LYS A 366 -29.80 1.33 -0.63
CA LYS A 366 -31.01 0.88 -1.34
C LYS A 366 -31.74 -0.25 -0.60
N ALA A 367 -30.98 -1.16 0.00
CA ALA A 367 -31.53 -2.22 0.84
C ALA A 367 -32.18 -1.66 2.12
N ALA A 368 -31.58 -0.62 2.71
CA ALA A 368 -32.08 0.05 3.90
C ALA A 368 -33.40 0.79 3.61
N GLN A 369 -33.50 1.47 2.46
CA GLN A 369 -34.75 2.08 2.02
C GLN A 369 -35.85 1.03 1.87
N SER A 370 -35.56 -0.07 1.17
CA SER A 370 -36.51 -1.18 0.97
C SER A 370 -36.97 -1.81 2.29
N LEU A 371 -36.04 -2.00 3.24
CA LEU A 371 -36.34 -2.52 4.57
C LEU A 371 -37.23 -1.56 5.37
N THR A 372 -36.88 -0.27 5.35
CA THR A 372 -37.60 0.79 6.07
C THR A 372 -39.03 0.93 5.55
N ASP A 373 -39.22 0.84 4.23
CA ASP A 373 -40.55 0.89 3.63
C ASP A 373 -41.40 -0.34 3.95
N ALA A 374 -40.78 -1.51 4.11
CA ALA A 374 -41.47 -2.75 4.40
C ALA A 374 -41.81 -2.96 5.89
N LEU A 375 -40.90 -2.58 6.81
CA LEU A 375 -40.98 -2.97 8.22
C LEU A 375 -41.16 -1.80 9.20
N VAL A 376 -40.79 -0.57 8.81
CA VAL A 376 -40.74 0.55 9.76
C VAL A 376 -41.97 1.45 9.61
N PRO A 377 -42.69 1.77 10.71
CA PRO A 377 -43.83 2.69 10.66
C PRO A 377 -43.44 4.08 10.12
N ASN A 378 -44.36 4.73 9.39
CA ASN A 378 -44.13 6.04 8.75
C ASN A 378 -43.54 7.10 9.70
N ALA A 379 -43.97 7.14 10.96
CA ALA A 379 -43.48 8.09 11.96
C ALA A 379 -41.99 7.94 12.30
N GLN A 380 -41.41 6.74 12.12
CA GLN A 380 -40.01 6.43 12.47
C GLN A 380 -39.10 6.32 11.24
N LYS A 381 -39.63 6.40 10.02
CA LYS A 381 -38.86 6.21 8.79
C LYS A 381 -37.64 7.13 8.69
N LYS A 382 -37.79 8.42 9.01
CA LYS A 382 -36.68 9.38 8.98
C LYS A 382 -35.55 8.97 9.94
N THR A 383 -35.90 8.60 11.17
CA THR A 383 -34.94 8.13 12.19
C THR A 383 -34.26 6.83 11.76
N ALA A 384 -35.03 5.90 11.18
CA ALA A 384 -34.50 4.63 10.70
C ALA A 384 -33.50 4.82 9.56
N LEU A 385 -33.84 5.65 8.57
CA LEU A 385 -32.93 5.96 7.46
C LEU A 385 -31.66 6.66 7.93
N ASN A 386 -31.76 7.62 8.85
CA ASN A 386 -30.57 8.28 9.43
C ASN A 386 -29.61 7.28 10.10
N ARG A 387 -30.14 6.21 10.70
CA ARG A 387 -29.32 5.15 11.31
C ARG A 387 -28.75 4.18 10.27
N LEU A 388 -29.55 3.76 9.29
CA LEU A 388 -29.19 2.67 8.36
C LEU A 388 -28.42 3.12 7.12
N VAL A 389 -28.67 4.34 6.62
CA VAL A 389 -27.99 4.89 5.44
C VAL A 389 -26.58 5.31 5.86
N LYS A 390 -25.57 4.59 5.37
CA LYS A 390 -24.17 4.70 5.79
C LYS A 390 -23.16 4.59 4.63
N ASP A 391 -23.62 4.64 3.38
CA ASP A 391 -22.84 4.61 2.12
C ASP A 391 -22.11 3.31 1.73
N ASN A 392 -22.01 2.36 2.66
CA ASN A 392 -21.30 1.12 2.42
C ASN A 392 -21.84 0.34 1.21
N VAL A 393 -20.94 -0.40 0.56
CA VAL A 393 -21.24 -1.21 -0.62
C VAL A 393 -20.56 -2.57 -0.56
N ALA A 394 -21.03 -3.51 -1.38
CA ALA A 394 -20.28 -4.71 -1.73
C ALA A 394 -20.20 -4.88 -3.25
N LEU A 395 -19.03 -5.28 -3.73
CA LEU A 395 -18.76 -5.64 -5.12
C LEU A 395 -18.62 -7.15 -5.22
N ILE A 396 -19.52 -7.81 -5.95
CA ILE A 396 -19.50 -9.25 -6.16
C ILE A 396 -19.21 -9.53 -7.63
N VAL A 397 -18.20 -10.35 -7.89
CA VAL A 397 -17.71 -10.67 -9.22
C VAL A 397 -17.69 -12.18 -9.40
N VAL A 398 -18.36 -12.67 -10.45
CA VAL A 398 -18.24 -14.06 -10.90
C VAL A 398 -17.19 -14.10 -12.01
N LEU A 399 -16.15 -14.88 -11.77
CA LEU A 399 -15.02 -15.09 -12.66
C LEU A 399 -15.03 -16.52 -13.20
N GLU A 400 -14.63 -16.67 -14.45
CA GLU A 400 -14.33 -17.96 -15.07
C GLU A 400 -12.83 -18.16 -15.08
N ALA A 401 -12.38 -19.24 -14.46
CA ALA A 401 -10.98 -19.60 -14.39
C ALA A 401 -10.52 -20.31 -15.67
N LYS A 402 -9.34 -19.92 -16.14
CA LYS A 402 -8.65 -20.44 -17.32
C LYS A 402 -7.54 -21.41 -16.90
N PHE A 403 -7.83 -22.31 -15.96
CA PHE A 403 -6.88 -23.35 -15.57
C PHE A 403 -6.76 -24.38 -16.70
N ASN A 404 -5.54 -24.76 -17.06
CA ASN A 404 -5.23 -25.66 -18.18
C ASN A 404 -5.55 -27.15 -17.86
N ASN A 405 -6.67 -27.42 -17.21
CA ASN A 405 -7.14 -28.77 -16.90
C ASN A 405 -8.01 -29.35 -18.04
N GLN A 406 -7.50 -29.30 -19.28
CA GLN A 406 -8.02 -30.18 -20.34
C GLN A 406 -7.45 -31.59 -20.17
N GLY A 407 -7.75 -32.23 -19.03
CA GLY A 407 -7.75 -33.68 -18.95
C GLY A 407 -8.91 -34.21 -19.79
N VAL A 408 -8.73 -35.38 -20.41
CA VAL A 408 -9.64 -36.02 -21.38
C VAL A 408 -11.10 -36.17 -20.86
N ASP A 409 -11.33 -36.05 -19.56
CA ASP A 409 -12.65 -36.17 -18.89
C ASP A 409 -13.39 -34.85 -18.58
N ASN A 410 -12.79 -33.68 -18.80
CA ASN A 410 -13.38 -32.37 -18.44
C ASN A 410 -13.55 -31.39 -19.62
N LEU A 411 -13.66 -31.90 -20.85
CA LEU A 411 -14.00 -31.06 -22.01
C LEU A 411 -15.39 -30.41 -21.82
N GLY A 412 -15.40 -29.10 -21.54
CA GLY A 412 -16.59 -28.25 -21.69
C GLY A 412 -17.24 -27.71 -20.42
N LYS A 413 -16.73 -27.99 -19.20
CA LYS A 413 -17.27 -27.38 -17.97
C LYS A 413 -16.49 -26.13 -17.57
N ARG A 414 -17.18 -24.98 -17.61
CA ARG A 414 -16.67 -23.69 -17.12
C ARG A 414 -16.37 -23.80 -15.62
N GLN A 415 -15.15 -23.48 -15.21
CA GLN A 415 -14.78 -23.42 -13.80
C GLN A 415 -15.01 -22.00 -13.30
N LEU A 416 -16.06 -21.80 -12.49
CA LEU A 416 -16.42 -20.49 -11.97
C LEU A 416 -15.91 -20.31 -10.54
N VAL A 417 -15.66 -19.07 -10.16
CA VAL A 417 -15.41 -18.65 -8.77
C VAL A 417 -16.14 -17.32 -8.55
N CYS A 418 -16.81 -17.18 -7.42
CA CYS A 418 -17.51 -15.95 -7.03
C CYS A 418 -16.72 -15.26 -5.93
N VAL A 419 -16.37 -13.99 -6.14
CA VAL A 419 -15.56 -13.17 -5.25
C VAL A 419 -16.37 -11.97 -4.80
N ALA A 420 -16.66 -11.89 -3.51
CA ALA A 420 -17.24 -10.72 -2.87
C ALA A 420 -16.14 -9.88 -2.21
N ASN A 421 -16.22 -8.57 -2.39
CA ASN A 421 -15.36 -7.57 -1.76
C ASN A 421 -16.27 -6.51 -1.12
N THR A 422 -16.09 -6.19 0.17
CA THR A 422 -16.92 -5.20 0.87
C THR A 422 -16.11 -4.40 1.90
N HIS A 423 -16.64 -3.24 2.26
CA HIS A 423 -16.20 -2.44 3.40
C HIS A 423 -17.44 -2.08 4.23
N VAL A 424 -17.61 -2.77 5.36
CA VAL A 424 -18.76 -2.65 6.28
C VAL A 424 -18.61 -1.40 7.16
N ASN A 425 -19.73 -0.86 7.65
CA ASN A 425 -19.78 0.36 8.46
C ASN A 425 -18.74 0.40 9.61
N VAL A 426 -18.00 1.51 9.69
CA VAL A 426 -16.93 1.72 10.69
C VAL A 426 -17.48 2.02 12.09
N GLN A 427 -18.60 2.75 12.21
CA GLN A 427 -19.09 3.27 13.49
C GLN A 427 -19.33 2.15 14.54
N HIS A 428 -18.64 2.22 15.67
CA HIS A 428 -18.62 1.16 16.70
C HIS A 428 -19.96 0.99 17.45
N ASP A 429 -20.77 2.03 17.53
CA ASP A 429 -22.08 2.06 18.20
C ASP A 429 -23.23 1.51 17.33
N LEU A 430 -22.97 1.27 16.04
CA LEU A 430 -23.93 0.78 15.06
C LEU A 430 -23.77 -0.72 14.77
N LYS A 431 -23.63 -1.53 15.83
CA LYS A 431 -23.44 -2.99 15.74
C LYS A 431 -24.57 -3.70 15.00
N ASP A 432 -25.80 -3.25 15.22
CA ASP A 432 -27.01 -3.69 14.52
C ASP A 432 -26.92 -3.43 13.00
N VAL A 433 -26.42 -2.26 12.60
CA VAL A 433 -26.23 -1.91 11.19
C VAL A 433 -25.14 -2.78 10.55
N LYS A 434 -24.00 -2.99 11.24
CA LYS A 434 -22.92 -3.87 10.75
C LYS A 434 -23.44 -5.30 10.53
N LEU A 435 -24.14 -5.86 11.52
CA LEU A 435 -24.72 -7.20 11.44
C LEU A 435 -25.75 -7.31 10.31
N TRP A 436 -26.61 -6.31 10.17
CA TRP A 436 -27.60 -6.27 9.10
C TRP A 436 -26.96 -6.18 7.70
N GLN A 437 -25.89 -5.39 7.53
CA GLN A 437 -25.14 -5.30 6.26
C GLN A 437 -24.52 -6.65 5.90
N VAL A 438 -23.83 -7.29 6.85
CA VAL A 438 -23.22 -8.62 6.67
C VAL A 438 -24.28 -9.67 6.34
N HIS A 439 -25.39 -9.69 7.08
CA HIS A 439 -26.51 -10.59 6.80
C HIS A 439 -27.09 -10.36 5.39
N THR A 440 -27.28 -9.10 4.98
CA THR A 440 -27.79 -8.74 3.65
C THR A 440 -26.85 -9.23 2.54
N LEU A 441 -25.53 -9.05 2.70
CA LEU A 441 -24.52 -9.57 1.78
C LEU A 441 -24.61 -11.10 1.65
N LEU A 442 -24.66 -11.81 2.78
CA LEU A 442 -24.69 -13.27 2.80
C LEU A 442 -25.98 -13.83 2.17
N LYS A 443 -27.13 -13.18 2.38
CA LYS A 443 -28.38 -13.53 1.67
C LYS A 443 -28.29 -13.28 0.16
N GLY A 444 -27.57 -12.26 -0.28
CA GLY A 444 -27.25 -12.06 -1.68
C GLY A 444 -26.42 -13.21 -2.26
N LEU A 445 -25.37 -13.61 -1.54
CA LEU A 445 -24.47 -14.70 -1.93
C LEU A 445 -25.17 -16.07 -1.93
N GLU A 446 -26.06 -16.36 -0.97
CA GLU A 446 -26.88 -17.58 -0.98
C GLU A 446 -27.73 -17.70 -2.24
N LYS A 447 -28.31 -16.60 -2.72
CA LYS A 447 -29.09 -16.62 -3.98
C LYS A 447 -28.20 -16.94 -5.18
N ILE A 448 -26.96 -16.45 -5.19
CA ILE A 448 -25.99 -16.76 -6.25
C ILE A 448 -25.59 -18.24 -6.15
N ALA A 449 -25.24 -18.73 -4.96
CA ALA A 449 -24.88 -20.13 -4.71
C ALA A 449 -26.00 -21.11 -5.05
N ALA A 450 -27.26 -20.73 -4.81
CA ALA A 450 -28.43 -21.52 -5.20
C ALA A 450 -28.65 -21.55 -6.71
N SER A 451 -28.30 -20.46 -7.41
CA SER A 451 -28.45 -20.37 -8.86
C SER A 451 -27.39 -21.14 -9.65
N ALA A 452 -26.22 -21.37 -9.03
CA ALA A 452 -25.13 -22.11 -9.61
C ALA A 452 -24.20 -22.60 -8.48
N ASP A 453 -23.84 -23.88 -8.53
CA ASP A 453 -22.80 -24.45 -7.67
C ASP A 453 -21.46 -23.75 -8.00
N ILE A 454 -21.11 -22.70 -7.27
CA ILE A 454 -19.93 -21.87 -7.52
C ILE A 454 -19.18 -21.68 -6.19
N PRO A 455 -17.87 -21.99 -6.13
CA PRO A 455 -17.02 -21.65 -4.99
C PRO A 455 -17.09 -20.15 -4.66
N MET A 456 -17.20 -19.83 -3.36
CA MET A 456 -17.34 -18.47 -2.85
C MET A 456 -16.08 -18.05 -2.12
N LEU A 457 -15.63 -16.83 -2.40
CA LEU A 457 -14.63 -16.08 -1.65
C LEU A 457 -15.29 -14.79 -1.15
N VAL A 458 -15.19 -14.50 0.13
CA VAL A 458 -15.74 -13.29 0.74
C VAL A 458 -14.60 -12.55 1.44
N CYS A 459 -14.12 -11.52 0.77
CA CYS A 459 -13.02 -10.66 1.19
C CYS A 459 -13.59 -9.32 1.67
N GLY A 460 -12.88 -8.65 2.57
CA GLY A 460 -13.22 -7.29 2.94
C GLY A 460 -12.74 -6.88 4.31
N ASP A 461 -12.90 -5.58 4.56
CA ASP A 461 -12.88 -4.97 5.89
C ASP A 461 -14.30 -5.01 6.45
N PHE A 462 -14.49 -5.84 7.48
CA PHE A 462 -15.79 -6.02 8.11
C PHE A 462 -15.99 -5.10 9.31
N ASN A 463 -14.96 -4.33 9.71
CA ASN A 463 -14.98 -3.48 10.90
C ASN A 463 -15.56 -4.20 12.14
N SER A 464 -15.29 -5.51 12.23
CA SER A 464 -15.90 -6.44 13.18
C SER A 464 -14.84 -7.41 13.70
N VAL A 465 -14.57 -7.35 15.00
CA VAL A 465 -13.56 -8.19 15.66
C VAL A 465 -14.02 -9.65 15.79
N PRO A 466 -13.09 -10.61 15.91
CA PRO A 466 -13.45 -12.01 16.16
C PRO A 466 -14.36 -12.16 17.38
N GLY A 467 -15.41 -12.97 17.26
CA GLY A 467 -16.41 -13.17 18.31
C GLY A 467 -17.53 -12.14 18.38
N SER A 468 -17.49 -11.07 17.57
CA SER A 468 -18.64 -10.17 17.37
C SER A 468 -19.79 -10.88 16.65
N ALA A 469 -21.02 -10.33 16.71
CA ALA A 469 -22.17 -10.94 16.03
C ALA A 469 -21.99 -11.04 14.50
N PRO A 470 -21.45 -10.02 13.79
CA PRO A 470 -21.18 -10.14 12.35
C PRO A 470 -20.13 -11.21 12.03
N HIS A 471 -19.07 -11.31 12.84
CA HIS A 471 -18.05 -12.36 12.70
C HIS A 471 -18.63 -13.75 12.95
N ALA A 472 -19.41 -13.93 14.02
CA ALA A 472 -20.09 -15.19 14.33
C ALA A 472 -21.02 -15.61 13.19
N LEU A 473 -21.75 -14.66 12.60
CA LEU A 473 -22.58 -14.95 11.43
C LEU A 473 -21.75 -15.49 10.28
N LEU A 474 -20.63 -14.86 9.92
CA LEU A 474 -19.71 -15.29 8.85
C LEU A 474 -19.04 -16.64 9.12
N ALA A 475 -18.51 -16.82 10.33
CA ALA A 475 -17.66 -17.96 10.68
C ALA A 475 -18.45 -19.20 11.13
N ILE A 476 -19.63 -19.02 11.71
CA ILE A 476 -20.46 -20.09 12.30
C ILE A 476 -21.73 -20.33 11.47
N GLY A 477 -22.11 -19.38 10.60
CA GLY A 477 -23.35 -19.45 9.81
C GLY A 477 -24.60 -19.05 10.59
N LYS A 478 -24.47 -18.61 11.84
CA LYS A 478 -25.59 -18.15 12.68
C LYS A 478 -25.10 -17.27 13.82
N VAL A 479 -26.00 -16.44 14.34
CA VAL A 479 -25.77 -15.70 15.58
C VAL A 479 -26.58 -16.33 16.71
N ASP A 480 -25.97 -16.45 17.89
CA ASP A 480 -26.69 -16.87 19.11
C ASP A 480 -27.80 -15.83 19.43
N PRO A 481 -29.07 -16.24 19.57
CA PRO A 481 -30.15 -15.33 19.98
C PRO A 481 -29.88 -14.57 21.28
N MET A 482 -29.03 -15.10 22.17
CA MET A 482 -28.63 -14.47 23.44
C MET A 482 -27.35 -13.64 23.33
N HIS A 483 -26.82 -13.44 22.12
CA HIS A 483 -25.57 -12.72 21.92
C HIS A 483 -25.69 -11.25 22.40
N PRO A 484 -24.73 -10.71 23.19
CA PRO A 484 -24.85 -9.39 23.82
C PRO A 484 -25.11 -8.23 22.84
N GLU A 485 -24.54 -8.31 21.63
CA GLU A 485 -24.70 -7.27 20.61
C GLU A 485 -26.12 -7.19 20.01
N LEU A 486 -26.99 -8.18 20.27
CA LEU A 486 -28.40 -8.16 19.85
C LEU A 486 -29.28 -7.40 20.86
N ALA A 487 -28.74 -7.04 22.03
CA ALA A 487 -29.49 -6.28 23.02
C ALA A 487 -29.85 -4.86 22.53
N VAL A 488 -29.05 -4.31 21.60
CA VAL A 488 -29.24 -2.97 21.04
C VAL A 488 -29.75 -3.09 19.59
N ASP A 489 -31.07 -3.18 19.45
CA ASP A 489 -31.78 -3.17 18.17
C ASP A 489 -32.97 -2.19 18.22
N PRO A 490 -32.70 -0.87 18.19
CA PRO A 490 -33.73 0.16 18.39
C PRO A 490 -34.78 0.18 17.27
N LEU A 491 -34.47 -0.38 16.10
CA LEU A 491 -35.36 -0.42 14.94
C LEU A 491 -36.04 -1.79 14.75
N GLY A 492 -35.69 -2.79 15.56
CA GLY A 492 -36.24 -4.14 15.43
C GLY A 492 -35.82 -4.87 14.14
N ILE A 493 -34.74 -4.44 13.49
CA ILE A 493 -34.33 -4.92 12.15
C ILE A 493 -33.65 -6.29 12.19
N LEU A 494 -33.22 -6.73 13.38
CA LEU A 494 -32.55 -8.01 13.58
C LEU A 494 -33.54 -9.12 13.96
N ARG A 495 -34.85 -8.81 14.08
CA ARG A 495 -35.87 -9.73 14.56
C ARG A 495 -36.60 -10.47 13.43
N PRO A 496 -37.01 -11.74 13.67
CA PRO A 496 -36.61 -12.57 14.80
C PRO A 496 -35.15 -13.01 14.68
N ALA A 497 -34.43 -13.10 15.80
CA ALA A 497 -33.01 -13.47 15.82
C ALA A 497 -32.74 -14.86 15.20
N SER A 498 -33.75 -15.74 15.18
CA SER A 498 -33.70 -17.04 14.49
C SER A 498 -33.49 -16.94 12.97
N LYS A 499 -33.67 -15.76 12.36
CA LYS A 499 -33.38 -15.52 10.94
C LYS A 499 -31.96 -15.06 10.67
N LEU A 500 -31.15 -14.76 11.70
CA LEU A 500 -29.75 -14.36 11.56
C LEU A 500 -28.86 -15.59 11.31
N THR A 501 -29.02 -16.20 10.14
CA THR A 501 -28.34 -17.43 9.73
C THR A 501 -28.13 -17.48 8.22
N HIS A 502 -27.09 -18.18 7.77
CA HIS A 502 -26.88 -18.59 6.39
C HIS A 502 -26.36 -20.03 6.31
N THR A 503 -26.36 -20.58 5.10
CA THR A 503 -26.03 -21.97 4.77
C THR A 503 -24.73 -22.13 3.99
N LEU A 504 -24.11 -21.02 3.58
CA LEU A 504 -22.80 -21.03 2.92
C LEU A 504 -21.75 -21.68 3.86
N PRO A 505 -20.96 -22.66 3.40
CA PRO A 505 -19.97 -23.37 4.22
C PRO A 505 -18.67 -22.57 4.33
N LEU A 506 -18.77 -21.35 4.87
CA LEU A 506 -17.66 -20.40 4.95
C LEU A 506 -16.70 -20.75 6.10
N VAL A 507 -15.40 -20.60 5.84
CA VAL A 507 -14.33 -20.69 6.84
C VAL A 507 -13.35 -19.54 6.61
N SER A 508 -12.87 -18.90 7.68
CA SER A 508 -11.78 -17.90 7.59
C SER A 508 -10.49 -18.60 7.16
N ALA A 509 -9.86 -18.13 6.08
CA ALA A 509 -8.62 -18.70 5.56
C ALA A 509 -7.52 -18.73 6.64
N TYR A 510 -7.38 -17.63 7.39
CA TYR A 510 -6.33 -17.47 8.41
C TYR A 510 -6.56 -18.33 9.66
N SER A 511 -7.79 -18.81 9.90
CA SER A 511 -8.05 -19.82 10.93
C SER A 511 -7.32 -21.14 10.73
N SER A 512 -6.79 -21.38 9.53
CA SER A 512 -5.97 -22.56 9.22
C SER A 512 -4.65 -22.57 10.00
N PHE A 513 -4.09 -21.40 10.36
CA PHE A 513 -2.88 -21.35 11.18
C PHE A 513 -3.05 -21.97 12.57
N ALA A 514 -4.27 -22.05 13.11
CA ALA A 514 -4.47 -22.73 14.40
C ALA A 514 -4.64 -24.25 14.30
N ARG A 515 -4.94 -24.79 13.11
CA ARG A 515 -5.39 -26.18 12.93
C ARG A 515 -4.29 -27.18 12.59
N ILE A 516 -3.05 -26.73 12.37
CA ILE A 516 -1.95 -27.55 11.85
C ILE A 516 -0.89 -27.80 12.94
N GLY A 517 -0.10 -28.85 12.82
CA GLY A 517 1.03 -29.12 13.73
C GLY A 517 2.29 -29.41 12.94
N GLY A 518 3.40 -28.76 13.29
CA GLY A 518 4.76 -29.08 12.80
C GLY A 518 5.35 -28.04 11.84
N GLY A 519 6.54 -27.52 12.18
CA GLY A 519 7.37 -26.61 11.36
C GLY A 519 7.85 -25.36 12.11
N LEU A 520 9.11 -24.95 11.95
CA LEU A 520 9.67 -23.77 12.65
C LEU A 520 8.98 -22.45 12.28
N GLY A 521 8.57 -22.28 11.03
CA GLY A 521 7.80 -21.11 10.58
C GLY A 521 6.37 -21.09 11.14
N TYR A 522 5.78 -22.27 11.38
CA TYR A 522 4.43 -22.43 11.89
C TYR A 522 4.30 -21.98 13.36
N GLU A 523 5.25 -22.38 14.22
CA GLU A 523 5.26 -21.99 15.64
C GLU A 523 5.30 -20.46 15.84
N GLN A 524 5.92 -19.73 14.91
CA GLN A 524 5.90 -18.27 14.92
C GLN A 524 4.51 -17.72 14.55
N GLN A 525 3.86 -18.27 13.51
CA GLN A 525 2.53 -17.83 13.10
C GLN A 525 1.47 -18.13 14.18
N LYS A 526 1.58 -19.27 14.86
CA LYS A 526 0.66 -19.66 15.93
C LYS A 526 0.64 -18.66 17.10
N ARG A 527 1.76 -17.99 17.39
CA ARG A 527 1.83 -16.92 18.40
C ARG A 527 1.15 -15.62 17.96
N ARG A 528 0.91 -15.45 16.66
CA ARG A 528 0.28 -14.27 16.04
C ARG A 528 -1.21 -14.47 15.80
N VAL A 529 -1.78 -15.55 16.35
CA VAL A 529 -3.18 -15.94 16.23
C VAL A 529 -3.78 -16.04 17.64
N ASP A 530 -5.00 -15.53 17.82
CA ASP A 530 -5.72 -15.66 19.08
C ASP A 530 -6.19 -17.12 19.28
N PRO A 531 -5.86 -17.77 20.41
CA PRO A 531 -6.15 -19.19 20.62
C PRO A 531 -7.62 -19.52 20.84
N ASN A 532 -8.46 -18.52 21.16
CA ASN A 532 -9.90 -18.74 21.40
C ASN A 532 -10.68 -18.68 20.09
N THR A 533 -10.30 -17.75 19.21
CA THR A 533 -11.02 -17.46 17.96
C THR A 533 -10.35 -18.07 16.74
N ASN A 534 -9.05 -18.42 16.85
CA ASN A 534 -8.17 -18.87 15.78
C ASN A 534 -7.95 -17.82 14.68
N GLU A 535 -8.33 -16.57 14.89
CA GLU A 535 -8.09 -15.48 13.93
C GLU A 535 -6.76 -14.78 14.24
N PRO A 536 -6.16 -14.04 13.30
CA PRO A 536 -5.00 -13.20 13.58
C PRO A 536 -5.22 -12.31 14.80
N LEU A 537 -4.14 -11.96 15.52
CA LEU A 537 -4.23 -10.98 16.61
C LEU A 537 -4.68 -9.61 16.10
N PHE A 538 -4.19 -9.22 14.92
CA PHE A 538 -4.58 -7.97 14.29
C PHE A 538 -4.47 -8.04 12.77
N THR A 539 -5.28 -7.19 12.13
CA THR A 539 -5.13 -6.81 10.71
C THR A 539 -5.13 -5.30 10.53
N ASN A 540 -5.62 -4.55 11.52
CA ASN A 540 -5.47 -3.11 11.67
C ASN A 540 -4.61 -2.81 12.92
N CYS A 541 -3.67 -1.88 12.81
CA CYS A 541 -2.80 -1.50 13.93
C CYS A 541 -2.51 0.01 13.92
N THR A 542 -3.39 0.78 14.55
CA THR A 542 -3.18 2.22 14.80
C THR A 542 -2.64 2.44 16.22
N ARG A 543 -2.38 3.70 16.58
CA ARG A 543 -2.01 4.07 17.96
C ARG A 543 -3.08 3.68 18.98
N ASP A 544 -4.36 3.85 18.61
CA ASP A 544 -5.49 3.78 19.54
C ASP A 544 -6.29 2.47 19.43
N PHE A 545 -6.12 1.74 18.33
CA PHE A 545 -6.81 0.46 18.10
C PHE A 545 -5.89 -0.56 17.44
N ILE A 546 -5.95 -1.78 17.96
CA ILE A 546 -5.29 -2.96 17.39
C ILE A 546 -6.30 -4.10 17.41
N GLY A 547 -6.52 -4.73 16.27
CA GLY A 547 -7.43 -5.85 16.17
C GLY A 547 -7.65 -6.35 14.74
N THR A 548 -8.30 -7.50 14.63
CA THR A 548 -8.61 -8.13 13.35
C THR A 548 -9.95 -7.63 12.84
N LEU A 549 -9.92 -6.96 11.70
CA LEU A 549 -11.09 -6.41 11.01
C LEU A 549 -11.25 -6.97 9.60
N ASP A 550 -10.17 -7.48 9.03
CA ASP A 550 -10.08 -7.95 7.65
C ASP A 550 -10.11 -9.47 7.60
N TYR A 551 -10.84 -10.02 6.63
CA TYR A 551 -10.98 -11.47 6.50
C TYR A 551 -11.01 -11.89 5.03
N ILE A 552 -10.54 -13.13 4.79
CA ILE A 552 -10.78 -13.88 3.56
C ILE A 552 -11.54 -15.14 3.96
N PHE A 553 -12.86 -15.13 3.82
CA PHE A 553 -13.69 -16.32 3.99
C PHE A 553 -13.80 -17.08 2.67
N TYR A 554 -13.86 -18.41 2.73
CA TYR A 554 -14.00 -19.25 1.55
C TYR A 554 -14.95 -20.42 1.79
N SER A 555 -15.59 -20.92 0.73
CA SER A 555 -16.45 -22.11 0.78
C SER A 555 -15.62 -23.39 0.92
N ALA A 556 -15.58 -23.94 2.14
CA ALA A 556 -14.66 -25.03 2.51
C ALA A 556 -15.04 -26.40 1.93
N ASP A 557 -16.23 -26.55 1.36
CA ASP A 557 -16.66 -27.75 0.63
C ASP A 557 -16.05 -27.84 -0.79
N SER A 558 -15.63 -26.70 -1.34
CA SER A 558 -15.25 -26.54 -2.75
C SER A 558 -13.84 -26.00 -2.94
N LEU A 559 -13.25 -25.37 -1.93
CA LEU A 559 -11.86 -24.90 -1.94
C LEU A 559 -11.06 -25.49 -0.76
N SER A 560 -9.76 -25.65 -0.93
CA SER A 560 -8.76 -25.80 0.15
C SER A 560 -7.80 -24.62 0.15
N VAL A 561 -7.31 -24.23 1.32
CA VAL A 561 -6.22 -23.26 1.48
C VAL A 561 -4.90 -24.03 1.44
N GLU A 562 -3.99 -23.60 0.58
CA GLU A 562 -2.68 -24.25 0.37
C GLU A 562 -1.55 -23.48 1.07
N SER A 563 -1.60 -22.15 1.03
CA SER A 563 -0.65 -21.27 1.70
C SER A 563 -1.29 -19.93 2.09
N LEU A 564 -0.71 -19.28 3.10
CA LEU A 564 -1.16 -18.01 3.66
C LEU A 564 0.02 -17.06 3.81
N LEU A 565 -0.18 -15.77 3.55
CA LEU A 565 0.85 -14.77 3.76
C LEU A 565 1.12 -14.61 5.25
N GLU A 566 2.39 -14.62 5.63
CA GLU A 566 2.79 -14.55 7.02
C GLU A 566 2.19 -13.32 7.73
N LEU A 567 1.75 -13.55 8.96
CA LEU A 567 1.29 -12.51 9.87
C LEU A 567 2.49 -11.70 10.36
N VAL A 568 2.25 -10.45 10.75
CA VAL A 568 3.30 -9.57 11.23
C VAL A 568 3.38 -9.62 12.76
N ASP A 569 4.58 -9.46 13.29
CA ASP A 569 4.84 -9.35 14.71
C ASP A 569 4.51 -7.93 15.20
N GLU A 570 3.70 -7.80 16.26
CA GLU A 570 3.28 -6.50 16.79
C GLU A 570 4.49 -5.67 17.24
N ASP A 571 5.43 -6.26 17.98
CA ASP A 571 6.61 -5.55 18.50
C ASP A 571 7.48 -5.03 17.37
N SER A 572 7.65 -5.83 16.30
CA SER A 572 8.38 -5.40 15.11
C SER A 572 7.69 -4.25 14.37
N LEU A 573 6.37 -4.24 14.32
CA LEU A 573 5.57 -3.29 13.53
C LEU A 573 5.34 -1.97 14.29
N ARG A 574 5.22 -2.04 15.62
CA ARG A 574 5.07 -0.87 16.51
C ARG A 574 6.40 -0.29 17.00
N LYS A 575 7.52 -0.82 16.52
CA LYS A 575 8.86 -0.35 16.86
C LYS A 575 9.03 1.17 16.75
N ASP A 576 8.38 1.79 15.75
CA ASP A 576 8.45 3.23 15.51
C ASP A 576 7.14 3.99 15.83
N THR A 577 6.00 3.31 16.04
CA THR A 577 4.78 3.76 16.78
C THR A 577 3.58 2.84 16.50
N ALA A 578 3.07 2.88 15.26
CA ALA A 578 1.90 2.17 14.74
C ALA A 578 1.86 2.31 13.19
N LEU A 579 0.79 1.85 12.55
CA LEU A 579 0.53 2.04 11.13
C LEU A 579 -0.44 3.20 10.85
N PRO A 580 -0.33 3.90 9.71
CA PRO A 580 0.73 3.78 8.70
C PRO A 580 2.06 4.33 9.23
N SER A 581 3.14 4.00 8.52
CA SER A 581 4.51 4.41 8.86
C SER A 581 5.32 4.64 7.59
N PRO A 582 6.57 5.13 7.69
CA PRO A 582 7.48 5.16 6.55
C PRO A 582 7.60 3.83 5.78
N GLU A 583 7.50 2.69 6.45
CA GLU A 583 7.62 1.37 5.80
C GLU A 583 6.27 0.82 5.31
N TRP A 584 5.15 1.31 5.84
CA TRP A 584 3.80 0.75 5.64
C TRP A 584 2.78 1.83 5.28
N SER A 585 2.22 1.74 4.07
CA SER A 585 1.37 2.79 3.49
C SER A 585 -0.13 2.71 3.82
N SER A 586 -0.53 1.77 4.68
CA SER A 586 -1.89 1.60 5.19
C SER A 586 -1.83 1.37 6.69
N ASP A 587 -2.91 1.68 7.41
CA ASP A 587 -3.14 1.28 8.79
C ASP A 587 -3.56 -0.19 8.94
N HIS A 588 -3.86 -0.85 7.83
CA HIS A 588 -4.11 -2.28 7.72
C HIS A 588 -2.89 -3.04 7.16
N ILE A 589 -2.84 -4.35 7.39
CA ILE A 589 -1.92 -5.26 6.71
C ILE A 589 -2.67 -6.06 5.64
N ALA A 590 -2.03 -6.28 4.49
CA ALA A 590 -2.63 -7.11 3.45
C ALA A 590 -2.75 -8.58 3.89
N LEU A 591 -3.85 -9.23 3.51
CA LEU A 591 -4.08 -10.67 3.67
C LEU A 591 -3.98 -11.33 2.31
N LEU A 592 -3.27 -12.45 2.20
CA LEU A 592 -3.14 -13.19 0.95
C LEU A 592 -3.21 -14.68 1.21
N ALA A 593 -4.04 -15.37 0.44
CA ALA A 593 -4.25 -16.81 0.55
C ALA A 593 -4.15 -17.47 -0.83
N GLU A 594 -3.46 -18.60 -0.90
CA GLU A 594 -3.46 -19.50 -2.05
C GLU A 594 -4.53 -20.58 -1.84
N PHE A 595 -5.37 -20.77 -2.85
CA PHE A 595 -6.45 -21.74 -2.86
C PHE A 595 -6.27 -22.77 -3.96
N ARG A 596 -6.84 -23.94 -3.72
CA ARG A 596 -7.02 -25.00 -4.71
C ARG A 596 -8.50 -25.37 -4.81
N CYS A 597 -8.99 -25.56 -6.02
CA CYS A 597 -10.33 -26.10 -6.22
C CYS A 597 -10.36 -27.59 -5.91
N LYS A 598 -11.31 -28.01 -5.06
CA LYS A 598 -11.52 -29.42 -4.77
C LYS A 598 -12.15 -30.13 -5.97
N PRO A 599 -11.78 -31.39 -6.26
CA PRO A 599 -12.48 -32.19 -7.25
C PRO A 599 -13.96 -32.28 -6.87
N ARG A 600 -14.86 -31.99 -7.81
CA ARG A 600 -16.28 -32.24 -7.58
C ARG A 600 -16.51 -33.73 -7.41
N ALA A 601 -16.90 -34.16 -6.21
CA ALA A 601 -17.47 -35.49 -6.04
C ALA A 601 -18.71 -35.58 -6.93
N ARG A 602 -18.76 -36.56 -7.84
CA ARG A 602 -19.96 -36.84 -8.64
C ARG A 602 -21.09 -37.13 -7.65
N ARG A 603 -22.05 -36.21 -7.52
CA ARG A 603 -23.32 -36.47 -6.84
C ARG A 603 -24.26 -37.22 -7.77
#